data_AF-K9U4C3-F1
#
_entry.id   AF-K9U4C3-F1
#
_cell.length_a   1.000
_cell.length_b   1.000
_cell.length_c   1.000
_cell.angle_alpha   90.00
_cell.angle_beta   90.00
_cell.angle_gamma   90.00
#
_symmetry.space_group_name_H-M   'P 1'
#
loop_
_entity.id
_entity.type
_entity.pdbx_description
1 polymer ?
#
loop_
_entity_poly.entity_id
_entity_poly.type
_entity_poly.pdbx_seq_one_letter_code
_entity_poly.pdbx_strand_id
1 'polypeptide(L)'
;MYFEVLVMEELLELKDLLLKGDVPAALEIVEELEEMSRDDKISAIGSYAVILLLHLIKQQVENRSTASWEVSIRNSVRAIQKKNKRRKAGGYYLTLEELYVALEEAYPDAIDYASLEVAEGLYEPEALAEIVDREVILDRAMKLILPQE
;
A
#
# COMPACT_ATOMS: atom_id res chain seq x y z
N MET A 1 4.60 -18.01 2.95
CA MET A 1 4.49 -19.37 3.52
C MET A 1 3.71 -19.35 4.83
N TYR A 2 4.04 -18.51 5.82
CA TYR A 2 3.26 -18.43 7.07
C TYR A 2 1.80 -17.98 6.88
N PHE A 3 1.55 -16.94 6.08
CA PHE A 3 0.18 -16.46 5.80
C PHE A 3 -0.72 -17.53 5.17
N GLU A 4 -0.23 -18.25 4.15
CA GLU A 4 -1.02 -19.29 3.46
C GLU A 4 -1.33 -20.50 4.35
N VAL A 5 -0.44 -20.82 5.29
CA VAL A 5 -0.67 -21.89 6.27
C VAL A 5 -1.73 -21.46 7.29
N LEU A 6 -1.65 -20.22 7.79
CA LEU A 6 -2.63 -19.69 8.73
C LEU A 6 -4.03 -19.60 8.10
N VAL A 7 -4.15 -19.07 6.87
CA VAL A 7 -5.43 -19.04 6.14
C VAL A 7 -6.02 -20.44 5.97
N MET A 8 -5.20 -21.47 5.77
CA MET A 8 -5.69 -22.84 5.68
C MET A 8 -6.24 -23.36 7.02
N GLU A 9 -5.61 -23.01 8.14
CA GLU A 9 -6.08 -23.39 9.48
C GLU A 9 -7.45 -22.76 9.77
N GLU A 10 -7.59 -21.45 9.54
CA GLU A 10 -8.88 -20.73 9.68
C GLU A 10 -9.98 -21.34 8.80
N LEU A 11 -9.67 -21.72 7.56
CA LEU A 11 -10.64 -22.36 6.66
C LEU A 11 -11.08 -23.75 7.14
N LEU A 12 -10.20 -24.50 7.82
CA LEU A 12 -10.54 -25.80 8.41
C LEU A 12 -11.43 -25.61 9.63
N GLU A 13 -11.14 -24.62 10.48
CA GLU A 13 -11.96 -24.29 11.64
C GLU A 13 -13.36 -23.81 11.21
N LEU A 14 -13.43 -22.89 10.24
CA LEU A 14 -14.68 -22.44 9.64
C LEU A 14 -15.53 -23.62 9.15
N LYS A 15 -14.91 -24.57 8.44
CA LYS A 15 -15.60 -25.77 7.95
C LYS A 15 -16.18 -26.60 9.10
N ASP A 16 -15.42 -26.79 10.17
CA ASP A 16 -15.87 -27.57 11.33
C ASP A 16 -17.02 -26.90 12.08
N LEU A 17 -16.99 -25.58 12.23
CA LEU A 17 -18.08 -24.79 12.84
C LEU A 17 -19.37 -24.88 11.99
N LEU A 18 -19.23 -24.76 10.66
CA LEU A 18 -20.35 -24.92 9.74
C LEU A 18 -20.95 -26.33 9.80
N LEU A 19 -20.12 -27.38 9.90
CA LEU A 19 -20.60 -28.76 10.05
C LEU A 19 -21.33 -29.01 11.38
N LYS A 20 -20.95 -28.29 12.44
CA LYS A 20 -21.62 -28.32 13.75
C LYS A 20 -22.89 -27.47 13.79
N GLY A 21 -23.13 -26.64 12.78
CA GLY A 21 -24.26 -25.71 12.73
C GLY A 21 -24.08 -24.46 13.59
N ASP A 22 -22.86 -24.19 14.06
CA ASP A 22 -22.53 -23.00 14.84
C ASP A 22 -22.25 -21.81 13.92
N VAL A 23 -23.34 -21.25 13.37
CA VAL A 23 -23.27 -20.14 12.43
C VAL A 23 -22.66 -18.87 13.03
N PRO A 24 -22.97 -18.46 14.28
CA PRO A 24 -22.35 -17.28 14.88
C PRO A 24 -20.82 -17.38 14.93
N ALA A 25 -20.27 -18.47 15.46
CA ALA A 25 -18.82 -18.64 15.52
C ALA A 25 -18.19 -18.74 14.12
N ALA A 26 -18.89 -19.38 13.16
CA ALA A 26 -18.43 -19.41 11.77
C ALA A 26 -18.36 -18.01 11.13
N LEU A 27 -19.24 -17.09 11.52
CA LEU A 27 -19.19 -15.71 11.03
C LEU A 27 -18.01 -14.92 11.59
N GLU A 28 -17.63 -15.16 12.85
CA GLU A 28 -16.43 -14.55 13.46
C GLU A 28 -15.16 -14.90 12.67
N ILE A 29 -14.97 -16.18 12.31
CA ILE A 29 -13.81 -16.62 11.49
C ILE A 29 -13.84 -15.99 10.08
N VAL A 30 -15.02 -15.75 9.51
CA VAL A 30 -15.14 -15.06 8.22
C VAL A 30 -14.66 -13.62 8.32
N GLU A 31 -15.04 -12.90 9.38
CA GLU A 31 -14.59 -11.53 9.63
C GLU A 31 -13.07 -11.47 9.79
N GLU A 32 -12.47 -12.39 10.56
CA GLU A 32 -11.01 -12.49 10.73
C GLU A 32 -10.29 -12.77 9.40
N LEU A 33 -10.79 -13.72 8.61
CA LEU A 33 -10.26 -14.02 7.27
C LEU A 33 -10.36 -12.82 6.31
N GLU A 34 -11.42 -12.03 6.40
CA GLU A 34 -11.59 -10.80 5.62
C GLU A 34 -10.57 -9.73 6.04
N GLU A 35 -10.37 -9.51 7.35
CA GLU A 35 -9.36 -8.61 7.89
C GLU A 35 -7.95 -9.01 7.47
N MET A 36 -7.60 -10.29 7.66
CA MET A 36 -6.31 -10.84 7.21
C MET A 36 -6.08 -10.62 5.71
N SER A 37 -7.10 -10.85 4.88
CA SER A 37 -6.99 -10.65 3.43
C SER A 37 -6.76 -9.18 3.08
N ARG A 38 -7.42 -8.27 3.80
CA ARG A 38 -7.30 -6.82 3.64
C ARG A 38 -5.90 -6.35 4.02
N ASP A 39 -5.40 -6.72 5.18
CA ASP A 39 -4.05 -6.36 5.65
C ASP A 39 -2.96 -6.83 4.67
N ASP A 40 -3.13 -8.04 4.13
CA ASP A 40 -2.21 -8.61 3.14
C ASP A 40 -2.21 -7.78 1.83
N LYS A 41 -3.34 -7.15 1.48
CA LYS A 41 -3.41 -6.21 0.34
C LYS A 41 -2.81 -4.85 0.68
N ILE A 42 -3.09 -4.31 1.86
CA ILE A 42 -2.52 -3.05 2.36
C ILE A 42 -0.99 -3.15 2.37
N SER A 43 -0.43 -4.16 3.01
CA SER A 43 1.02 -4.39 3.07
C SER A 43 1.67 -4.52 1.69
N ALA A 44 1.05 -5.30 0.79
CA ALA A 44 1.56 -5.49 -0.56
C ALA A 44 1.50 -4.20 -1.40
N ILE A 45 0.50 -3.33 -1.19
CA ILE A 45 0.39 -2.02 -1.85
C ILE A 45 1.38 -1.04 -1.22
N GLY A 46 1.48 -1.02 0.12
CA GLY A 46 2.37 -0.18 0.90
C GLY A 46 3.83 -0.31 0.45
N SER A 47 4.31 -1.53 0.19
CA SER A 47 5.67 -1.75 -0.33
C SER A 47 5.96 -1.00 -1.65
N TYR A 48 4.97 -0.89 -2.55
CA TYR A 48 5.11 -0.09 -3.78
C TYR A 48 4.85 1.39 -3.55
N ALA A 49 3.99 1.73 -2.57
CA ALA A 49 3.73 3.09 -2.15
C ALA A 49 5.01 3.76 -1.64
N VAL A 50 5.81 3.07 -0.80
CA VAL A 50 7.11 3.57 -0.33
C VAL A 50 7.98 4.02 -1.51
N ILE A 51 8.11 3.18 -2.54
CA ILE A 51 8.93 3.49 -3.73
C ILE A 51 8.32 4.65 -4.53
N LEU A 52 6.99 4.69 -4.68
CA LEU A 52 6.31 5.78 -5.36
C LEU A 52 6.57 7.11 -4.65
N LEU A 53 6.30 7.15 -3.34
CA LEU A 53 6.43 8.34 -2.51
C LEU A 53 7.88 8.81 -2.46
N LEU A 54 8.85 7.91 -2.30
CA LEU A 54 10.29 8.21 -2.37
C LEU A 54 10.63 9.06 -3.60
N HIS A 55 10.18 8.63 -4.78
CA HIS A 55 10.51 9.34 -6.02
C HIS A 55 9.73 10.65 -6.16
N LEU A 56 8.50 10.74 -5.65
CA LEU A 56 7.75 12.01 -5.62
C LEU A 56 8.40 13.03 -4.67
N ILE A 57 8.89 12.59 -3.51
CA ILE A 57 9.61 13.41 -2.54
C ILE A 57 10.88 13.96 -3.19
N LYS A 58 11.68 13.10 -3.83
CA LYS A 58 12.89 13.51 -4.57
C LYS A 58 12.58 14.56 -5.64
N GLN A 59 11.47 14.41 -6.37
CA GLN A 59 11.06 15.39 -7.36
C GLN A 59 10.71 16.75 -6.75
N GLN A 60 10.02 16.75 -5.61
CA GLN A 60 9.64 17.96 -4.92
C GLN A 60 10.86 18.70 -4.37
N VAL A 61 11.76 17.99 -3.68
CA VAL A 61 12.90 18.62 -3.01
C VAL A 61 13.96 19.08 -4.02
N GLU A 62 14.22 18.29 -5.06
CA GLU A 62 15.23 18.65 -6.07
C GLU A 62 14.67 19.46 -7.24
N ASN A 63 13.36 19.71 -7.26
CA ASN A 63 12.65 20.43 -8.32
C ASN A 63 13.01 19.95 -9.73
N ARG A 64 13.20 18.63 -9.89
CA ARG A 64 13.58 17.98 -11.15
C ARG A 64 13.13 16.53 -11.17
N SER A 65 13.19 15.91 -12.34
CA SER A 65 13.02 14.47 -12.48
C SER A 65 14.05 13.88 -13.42
N THR A 66 14.35 12.59 -13.27
CA THR A 66 15.19 11.83 -14.18
C THR A 66 14.37 10.74 -14.87
N ALA A 67 14.84 10.26 -16.02
CA ALA A 67 14.17 9.18 -16.74
C ALA A 67 14.03 7.90 -15.90
N SER A 68 15.01 7.57 -15.05
CA SER A 68 14.92 6.41 -14.16
C SER A 68 13.85 6.62 -13.08
N TRP A 69 13.73 7.82 -12.52
CA TRP A 69 12.69 8.13 -11.54
C TRP A 69 11.29 8.03 -12.14
N GLU A 70 11.07 8.57 -13.34
CA GLU A 70 9.80 8.42 -14.07
C GLU A 70 9.45 6.96 -14.38
N VAL A 71 10.45 6.10 -14.61
CA VAL A 71 10.23 4.67 -14.79
C VAL A 71 9.83 4.01 -13.46
N SER A 72 10.51 4.32 -12.36
CA SER A 72 10.17 3.81 -11.02
C SER A 72 8.74 4.20 -10.62
N ILE A 73 8.37 5.48 -10.79
CA ILE A 73 7.02 5.98 -10.50
C ILE A 73 5.97 5.20 -11.30
N ARG A 74 6.14 5.08 -12.63
CA ARG A 74 5.18 4.35 -13.48
C ARG A 74 5.10 2.86 -13.11
N ASN A 75 6.20 2.25 -12.72
CA ASN A 75 6.23 0.85 -12.32
C ASN A 75 5.49 0.63 -11.00
N SER A 76 5.73 1.47 -9.99
CA SER A 76 5.02 1.42 -8.71
C SER A 76 3.52 1.66 -8.91
N VAL A 77 3.14 2.67 -9.70
CA VAL A 77 1.73 2.96 -10.01
C VAL A 77 1.04 1.74 -10.64
N ARG A 78 1.64 1.13 -11.67
CA ARG A 78 1.08 -0.07 -12.31
C ARG A 78 0.99 -1.25 -11.35
N ALA A 79 1.98 -1.41 -10.46
CA ALA A 79 1.98 -2.49 -9.48
C ALA A 79 0.84 -2.31 -8.45
N ILE A 80 0.66 -1.10 -7.91
CA ILE A 80 -0.43 -0.73 -7.00
C ILE A 80 -1.78 -0.98 -7.68
N GLN A 81 -1.98 -0.44 -8.88
CA GLN A 81 -3.22 -0.63 -9.65
C GLN A 81 -3.51 -2.10 -9.92
N LYS A 82 -2.50 -2.89 -10.32
CA LYS A 82 -2.64 -4.32 -10.60
C LYS A 82 -2.96 -5.13 -9.34
N LYS A 83 -2.36 -4.78 -8.21
CA LYS A 83 -2.58 -5.43 -6.91
C LYS A 83 -3.96 -5.10 -6.35
N ASN A 84 -4.43 -3.87 -6.55
CA ASN A 84 -5.74 -3.45 -6.06
C ASN A 84 -6.91 -3.93 -6.94
N LYS A 85 -6.70 -4.16 -8.24
CA LYS A 85 -7.78 -4.58 -9.15
C LYS A 85 -8.24 -6.03 -8.90
N ARG A 86 -9.54 -6.25 -8.68
CA ARG A 86 -10.14 -7.59 -8.61
C ARG A 86 -10.29 -8.18 -10.01
N ARG A 87 -9.81 -9.40 -10.23
CA ARG A 87 -9.80 -10.05 -11.57
C ARG A 87 -11.11 -10.72 -11.97
N LYS A 88 -11.87 -11.25 -11.00
CA LYS A 88 -13.08 -12.06 -11.27
C LYS A 88 -14.38 -11.30 -11.01
N ALA A 89 -14.42 -10.46 -9.99
CA ALA A 89 -15.64 -9.78 -9.53
C ALA A 89 -15.83 -8.37 -10.12
N GLY A 90 -14.83 -7.83 -10.84
CA GLY A 90 -14.75 -6.39 -11.10
C GLY A 90 -14.47 -5.58 -9.82
N GLY A 91 -14.19 -4.29 -9.97
CA GLY A 91 -13.89 -3.41 -8.83
C GLY A 91 -12.48 -3.59 -8.23
N TYR A 92 -12.33 -3.15 -6.98
CA TYR A 92 -11.05 -3.01 -6.28
C TYR A 92 -11.08 -3.69 -4.90
N TYR A 93 -9.94 -4.17 -4.41
CA TYR A 93 -9.84 -4.78 -3.08
C TYR A 93 -9.98 -3.73 -1.99
N LEU A 94 -9.19 -2.66 -2.09
CA LEU A 94 -9.21 -1.49 -1.23
C LEU A 94 -10.08 -0.38 -1.83
N THR A 95 -10.83 0.27 -0.96
CA THR A 95 -11.51 1.55 -1.17
C THR A 95 -10.52 2.70 -1.37
N LEU A 96 -11.01 3.90 -1.66
CA LEU A 96 -10.15 5.07 -1.84
C LEU A 96 -9.52 5.49 -0.52
N GLU A 97 -10.29 5.42 0.56
CA GLU A 97 -9.89 5.73 1.92
C GLU A 97 -8.80 4.76 2.39
N GLU A 98 -8.96 3.45 2.16
CA GLU A 98 -7.95 2.45 2.52
C GLU A 98 -6.68 2.58 1.67
N LEU A 99 -6.80 2.95 0.39
CA LEU A 99 -5.63 3.27 -0.43
C LEU A 99 -4.88 4.48 0.11
N TYR A 100 -5.60 5.51 0.55
CA TYR A 100 -5.01 6.69 1.14
C TYR A 100 -4.27 6.34 2.43
N VAL A 101 -4.90 5.58 3.34
CA VAL A 101 -4.28 5.08 4.57
C VAL A 101 -3.00 4.29 4.25
N ALA A 102 -3.02 3.41 3.25
CA ALA A 102 -1.82 2.67 2.84
C ALA A 102 -0.68 3.57 2.32
N LEU A 103 -0.99 4.72 1.71
CA LEU A 103 0.02 5.72 1.35
C LEU A 103 0.52 6.49 2.58
N GLU A 104 -0.36 6.81 3.52
CA GLU A 104 -0.01 7.49 4.77
C GLU A 104 0.95 6.65 5.62
N GLU A 105 0.66 5.35 5.77
CA GLU A 105 1.49 4.40 6.49
C GLU A 105 2.86 4.19 5.82
N ALA A 106 2.92 4.29 4.49
CA ALA A 106 4.16 4.16 3.72
C ALA A 106 5.02 5.45 3.71
N TYR A 107 4.47 6.59 4.13
CA TYR A 107 5.13 7.89 4.02
C TYR A 107 6.38 8.03 4.90
N PRO A 108 6.39 7.60 6.19
CA PRO A 108 7.58 7.66 7.03
C PRO A 108 8.76 6.90 6.43
N ASP A 109 8.54 5.64 5.99
CA ASP A 109 9.57 4.85 5.32
C ASP A 109 10.09 5.54 4.04
N ALA A 110 9.20 6.18 3.29
CA ALA A 110 9.57 6.90 2.08
C ALA A 110 10.44 8.13 2.38
N ILE A 111 10.18 8.84 3.49
CA ILE A 111 11.02 9.95 3.98
C ILE A 111 12.39 9.42 4.39
N ASP A 112 12.45 8.33 5.13
CA ASP A 112 13.71 7.71 5.56
C ASP A 112 14.57 7.37 4.34
N TYR A 113 14.01 6.67 3.34
CA TYR A 113 14.75 6.38 2.10
C TYR A 113 15.11 7.65 1.30
N ALA A 114 14.24 8.64 1.27
CA ALA A 114 14.50 9.87 0.54
C ALA A 114 15.63 10.68 1.20
N SER A 115 15.72 10.67 2.52
CA SER A 115 16.78 11.36 3.28
C SER A 115 18.18 10.88 2.86
N LEU A 116 18.32 9.59 2.53
CA LEU A 116 19.57 8.98 2.09
C LEU A 116 19.96 9.35 0.65
N GLU A 117 18.99 9.72 -0.19
CA GLU A 117 19.21 9.92 -1.63
C GLU A 117 19.13 11.39 -2.05
N VAL A 118 18.26 12.18 -1.42
CA VAL A 118 18.02 13.58 -1.74
C VAL A 118 19.26 14.41 -1.39
N ALA A 119 19.66 15.25 -2.33
CA ALA A 119 20.80 16.14 -2.15
C ALA A 119 22.06 15.41 -1.64
N GLU A 120 22.29 14.17 -2.09
CA GLU A 120 23.42 13.32 -1.68
C GLU A 120 23.44 12.97 -0.17
N GLY A 121 22.27 12.91 0.48
CA GLY A 121 22.17 12.50 1.88
C GLY A 121 22.33 13.65 2.88
N LEU A 122 22.14 14.90 2.44
CA LEU A 122 22.38 16.09 3.27
C LEU A 122 21.35 16.32 4.37
N TYR A 123 20.16 15.74 4.26
CA TYR A 123 19.09 15.92 5.22
C TYR A 123 18.92 14.66 6.07
N GLU A 124 18.79 14.83 7.38
CA GLU A 124 18.21 13.80 8.24
C GLU A 124 16.70 13.68 7.94
N PRO A 125 16.07 12.51 8.20
CA PRO A 125 14.64 12.28 7.94
C PRO A 125 13.72 13.37 8.50
N GLU A 126 13.95 13.82 9.73
CA GLU A 126 13.11 14.82 10.39
C GLU A 126 13.21 16.18 9.68
N ALA A 127 14.42 16.59 9.29
CA ALA A 127 14.64 17.84 8.57
C ALA A 127 14.04 17.78 7.15
N LEU A 128 14.10 16.61 6.50
CA LEU A 128 13.45 16.40 5.21
C LEU A 128 11.92 16.48 5.34
N ALA A 129 11.35 15.89 6.39
CA ALA A 129 9.91 15.92 6.64
C ALA A 129 9.37 17.34 6.86
N GLU A 130 10.17 18.28 7.38
CA GLU A 130 9.77 19.69 7.55
C GLU A 130 9.70 20.46 6.23
N ILE A 131 10.52 20.11 5.23
CA ILE A 131 10.55 20.82 3.93
C ILE A 131 9.64 20.18 2.89
N VAL A 132 9.26 18.93 3.08
CA VAL A 132 8.36 18.19 2.19
C VAL A 132 6.91 18.46 2.59
N ASP A 133 6.13 18.93 1.63
CA ASP A 133 4.68 19.02 1.74
C ASP A 133 4.05 17.63 1.58
N ARG A 134 3.80 16.99 2.72
CA ARG A 134 3.21 15.64 2.81
C ARG A 134 1.91 15.53 2.01
N GLU A 135 1.00 16.49 2.18
CA GLU A 135 -0.33 16.42 1.58
C GLU A 135 -0.25 16.50 0.06
N VAL A 136 0.62 17.37 -0.47
CA VAL A 136 0.87 17.46 -1.91
C VAL A 136 1.42 16.13 -2.47
N ILE A 137 2.32 15.48 -1.75
CA ILE A 137 2.88 14.19 -2.15
C ILE A 137 1.81 13.10 -2.18
N LEU A 138 1.01 12.97 -1.11
CA LEU A 138 -0.04 11.96 -1.00
C LEU A 138 -1.15 12.17 -2.04
N ASP A 139 -1.59 13.42 -2.23
CA ASP A 139 -2.60 13.77 -3.25
C ASP A 139 -2.10 13.45 -4.66
N ARG A 140 -0.83 13.73 -4.94
CA ARG A 140 -0.22 13.42 -6.23
C ARG A 140 -0.11 11.91 -6.43
N ALA A 141 0.29 11.16 -5.41
CA ALA A 141 0.32 9.71 -5.46
C ALA A 141 -1.08 9.13 -5.73
N MET A 142 -2.11 9.60 -5.02
CA MET A 142 -3.50 9.23 -5.25
C MET A 142 -3.92 9.47 -6.69
N LYS A 143 -3.73 10.69 -7.22
CA LYS A 143 -4.06 11.02 -8.62
C LYS A 143 -3.39 10.09 -9.63
N LEU A 144 -2.17 9.63 -9.36
CA LEU A 144 -1.45 8.70 -10.24
C LEU A 144 -1.99 7.28 -10.17
N ILE A 145 -2.38 6.80 -8.99
CA ILE A 145 -2.83 5.41 -8.79
C ILE A 145 -4.31 5.21 -9.11
N LEU A 146 -5.13 6.27 -9.04
CA LEU A 146 -6.53 6.19 -9.44
C LEU A 146 -6.64 5.76 -10.91
N PRO A 147 -7.61 4.90 -11.24
CA PRO A 147 -7.91 4.58 -12.63
C PRO A 147 -8.23 5.86 -13.39
N GLN A 148 -7.49 6.09 -14.47
CA GLN A 148 -7.83 7.16 -15.42
C GLN A 148 -9.00 6.66 -16.27
N GLU A 149 -10.03 7.50 -16.43
CA GLU A 149 -11.16 7.23 -17.33
C GLU A 149 -10.72 7.12 -18.81
#